data_AF-A0A937BJ10-F1
#
_entry.id   AF-A0A937BJ10-F1
#
_cell.length_a   1.000
_cell.length_b   1.000
_cell.length_c   1.000
_cell.angle_alpha   90.00
_cell.angle_beta   90.00
_cell.angle_gamma   90.00
#
_symmetry.space_group_name_H-M   'P 1'
#
loop_
_entity.id
_entity.type
_entity.pdbx_description
1 polymer ?
#
loop_
_entity_poly.entity_id
_entity_poly.type
_entity_poly.pdbx_seq_one_letter_code
_entity_poly.pdbx_strand_id
1 'polypeptide(L)'
;MYIQSAALVTNLSVHFKWGRDSSLVWVTTLDRATPVQSVAVAVRDCSGKLLWQGKTDKSGRQNIKGELVKGKRHLTAKTGFRFTCQRKNCR
;
A
#
# COMPACT_ATOMS: atom_id res chain seq x y z
N MET A 1 3.18 34.08 -7.09
CA MET A 1 2.67 32.82 -7.68
C MET A 1 3.24 31.68 -6.85
N TYR A 2 2.40 30.75 -6.39
CA TYR A 2 2.81 29.64 -5.49
C TYR A 2 2.15 28.35 -5.96
N ILE A 3 2.90 27.24 -5.94
CA ILE A 3 2.42 25.91 -6.29
C ILE A 3 2.57 25.02 -5.05
N GLN A 4 1.56 24.18 -4.79
CA GLN A 4 1.61 23.21 -3.70
C GLN A 4 2.44 22.01 -4.12
N SER A 5 3.52 21.77 -3.38
CA SER A 5 4.43 20.63 -3.57
C SER A 5 4.51 19.82 -2.29
N ALA A 6 4.52 18.49 -2.41
CA ALA A 6 4.70 17.58 -1.28
C ALA A 6 5.78 16.55 -1.61
N ALA A 7 6.60 16.20 -0.63
CA ALA A 7 7.60 15.15 -0.73
C ALA A 7 7.42 14.16 0.42
N LEU A 8 7.57 12.87 0.12
CA LEU A 8 7.57 11.79 1.10
C LEU A 8 9.01 11.32 1.31
N VAL A 9 9.54 11.49 2.52
CA VAL A 9 10.89 11.03 2.90
C VAL A 9 10.75 9.75 3.71
N THR A 10 11.03 8.60 3.09
CA THR A 10 11.02 7.30 3.77
C THR A 10 11.97 6.31 3.09
N ASN A 11 12.51 5.36 3.85
CA ASN A 11 13.28 4.25 3.31
C ASN A 11 12.41 3.00 3.04
N LEU A 12 11.14 3.20 2.73
CA LEU A 12 10.18 2.13 2.44
C LEU A 12 9.59 2.32 1.04
N SER A 13 9.72 1.30 0.20
CA SER A 13 9.01 1.20 -1.07
C SER A 13 7.83 0.24 -0.91
N VAL A 14 6.64 0.68 -1.31
CA VAL A 14 5.44 -0.16 -1.30
C VAL A 14 5.04 -0.42 -2.74
N HIS A 15 4.93 -1.70 -3.07
CA HIS A 15 4.49 -2.14 -4.37
C HIS A 15 3.15 -2.86 -4.24
N PHE A 16 2.29 -2.63 -5.21
CA PHE A 16 0.94 -3.15 -5.20
C PHE A 16 0.58 -3.73 -6.57
N LYS A 17 0.18 -5.00 -6.56
CA LYS A 17 -0.40 -5.67 -7.73
C LYS A 17 -1.84 -5.98 -7.43
N TRP A 18 -2.72 -5.31 -8.15
CA TRP A 18 -4.15 -5.51 -8.04
C TRP A 18 -4.62 -6.58 -9.01
N GLY A 19 -5.45 -7.50 -8.53
CA GLY A 19 -6.09 -8.54 -9.33
C GLY A 19 -7.58 -8.62 -9.03
N ARG A 20 -8.32 -9.32 -9.89
CA ARG A 20 -9.78 -9.44 -9.80
C ARG A 20 -10.23 -10.11 -8.50
N ASP A 21 -9.57 -11.20 -8.11
CA ASP A 21 -9.96 -12.03 -6.97
C ASP A 21 -8.99 -11.92 -5.77
N SER A 22 -7.77 -11.45 -6.03
CA SER A 22 -6.75 -11.26 -5.00
C SER A 22 -5.82 -10.12 -5.37
N SER A 23 -5.31 -9.45 -4.35
CA SER A 23 -4.35 -8.35 -4.49
C SER A 23 -3.10 -8.65 -3.68
N LEU A 24 -1.94 -8.35 -4.23
CA LEU A 24 -0.66 -8.56 -3.58
C LEU A 24 -0.03 -7.23 -3.23
N VAL A 25 0.33 -7.05 -1.96
CA VAL A 25 1.18 -5.94 -1.51
C VAL A 25 2.52 -6.49 -1.10
N TRP A 26 3.60 -5.79 -1.43
CA TRP A 26 4.92 -6.09 -0.89
C TRP A 26 5.69 -4.83 -0.57
N VAL A 27 6.45 -4.90 0.52
CA VAL A 27 7.20 -3.76 1.06
C VAL A 27 8.67 -4.13 1.08
N THR A 28 9.48 -3.26 0.48
CA THR A 28 10.93 -3.37 0.46
C THR A 28 11.57 -2.13 1.06
N THR A 29 12.83 -2.23 1.44
CA THR A 29 13.66 -1.05 1.69
C THR A 29 13.91 -0.31 0.38
N LEU A 30 13.88 1.01 0.43
CA LEU A 30 14.11 1.83 -0.76
C LEU A 30 15.59 1.78 -1.20
N ASP A 31 16.51 1.66 -0.24
CA ASP A 31 17.96 1.65 -0.50
C ASP A 31 18.49 0.34 -1.07
N ARG A 32 18.01 -0.81 -0.58
CA ARG A 32 18.58 -2.14 -0.92
C ARG A 32 17.58 -3.11 -1.54
N ALA A 33 16.32 -2.68 -1.76
CA ALA A 33 15.25 -3.54 -2.24
C ALA A 33 15.03 -4.81 -1.37
N THR A 34 15.44 -4.79 -0.10
CA THR A 34 15.30 -5.94 0.81
C THR A 34 13.89 -6.01 1.38
N PRO A 35 13.27 -7.21 1.45
CA PRO A 35 11.92 -7.33 1.97
C PRO A 35 11.85 -6.95 3.45
N VAL A 36 10.86 -6.13 3.82
CA VAL A 36 10.67 -5.69 5.21
C VAL A 36 9.49 -6.40 5.83
N GLN A 37 9.77 -7.23 6.84
CA GLN A 37 8.77 -7.97 7.59
C GLN A 37 8.09 -7.13 8.68
N SER A 38 6.87 -7.51 9.07
CA SER A 38 6.10 -6.93 10.19
C SER A 38 5.80 -5.43 10.06
N VAL A 39 5.69 -4.93 8.83
CA VAL A 39 5.32 -3.52 8.58
C VAL A 39 3.81 -3.40 8.46
N ALA A 40 3.21 -2.44 9.15
CA ALA A 40 1.78 -2.19 9.03
C ALA A 40 1.49 -1.50 7.69
N VAL A 41 0.63 -2.13 6.89
CA VAL A 41 0.19 -1.64 5.59
C VAL A 41 -1.31 -1.39 5.67
N ALA A 42 -1.73 -0.21 5.24
CA ALA A 42 -3.15 0.12 5.09
C ALA A 42 -3.42 0.56 3.65
N VAL A 43 -4.46 0.00 3.05
CA VAL A 43 -4.97 0.35 1.72
C VAL A 43 -6.21 1.21 1.91
N ARG A 44 -6.16 2.44 1.40
CA ARG A 44 -7.29 3.38 1.45
C ARG A 44 -7.73 3.78 0.06
N ASP A 45 -9.01 4.11 -0.09
CA ASP A 45 -9.49 4.74 -1.30
C ASP A 45 -9.12 6.24 -1.37
N CYS A 46 -9.49 6.91 -2.47
CA CYS A 46 -9.25 8.35 -2.64
C CYS A 46 -9.95 9.22 -1.61
N SER A 47 -11.08 8.77 -1.04
CA SER A 47 -11.80 9.48 0.02
C SER A 47 -11.13 9.30 1.40
N GLY A 48 -10.08 8.48 1.48
CA GLY A 48 -9.37 8.16 2.71
C GLY A 48 -10.01 7.02 3.50
N LYS A 49 -11.05 6.36 2.97
CA LYS A 49 -11.71 5.22 3.59
C LYS A 49 -10.78 4.02 3.62
N LEU A 50 -10.68 3.39 4.78
CA LEU A 50 -9.88 2.17 4.95
C LEU A 50 -10.58 1.00 4.25
N LEU A 51 -9.94 0.45 3.22
CA LEU A 51 -10.42 -0.74 2.50
C LEU A 51 -9.86 -2.02 3.12
N TRP A 52 -8.58 -1.97 3.52
CA TRP A 52 -7.91 -3.11 4.12
C TRP A 52 -6.72 -2.64 4.98
N GLN A 53 -6.40 -3.41 6.02
CA GLN A 53 -5.22 -3.20 6.85
C GLN A 53 -4.62 -4.55 7.27
N GLY A 54 -3.30 -4.63 7.31
CA GLY A 54 -2.59 -5.82 7.80
C GLY A 54 -1.11 -5.57 7.99
N LYS A 55 -0.35 -6.64 8.24
CA LYS A 55 1.11 -6.58 8.36
C LYS A 55 1.76 -7.46 7.31
N THR A 56 2.96 -7.09 6.87
CA THR A 56 3.76 -7.93 5.97
C THR A 56 4.34 -9.16 6.68
N ASP A 57 4.42 -10.27 5.95
CA ASP A 57 5.03 -11.53 6.40
C ASP A 57 6.57 -11.49 6.40
N LYS A 58 7.23 -12.61 6.70
CA LYS A 58 8.70 -12.76 6.68
C LYS A 58 9.33 -12.47 5.31
N SER A 59 8.56 -12.63 4.22
CA SER A 59 8.98 -12.29 2.87
C SER A 59 8.67 -10.83 2.51
N GLY A 60 8.19 -10.00 3.45
CA GLY A 60 7.79 -8.63 3.20
C GLY A 60 6.53 -8.50 2.33
N ARG A 61 5.78 -9.59 2.16
CA ARG A 61 4.59 -9.66 1.29
C ARG A 61 3.34 -9.80 2.14
N GLN A 62 2.21 -9.39 1.57
CA GLN A 62 0.91 -9.67 2.12
C GLN A 62 -0.10 -9.87 1.01
N ASN A 63 -0.72 -11.04 1.00
CA ASN A 63 -1.78 -11.36 0.07
C ASN A 63 -3.12 -10.95 0.68
N ILE A 64 -3.84 -10.11 -0.05
CA ILE A 64 -5.20 -9.68 0.27
C ILE A 64 -6.14 -10.55 -0.55
N LYS A 65 -6.77 -11.52 0.13
CA LYS A 65 -7.79 -12.37 -0.47
C LYS A 65 -9.10 -11.58 -0.56
N GLY A 66 -9.71 -11.55 -1.73
CA GLY A 66 -10.99 -10.89 -1.98
C GLY A 66 -10.88 -9.60 -2.78
N GLU A 67 -12.03 -9.17 -3.30
CA GLU A 67 -12.18 -7.95 -4.07
C GLU A 67 -12.05 -6.72 -3.13
N LEU A 68 -10.98 -5.94 -3.32
CA LEU A 68 -10.75 -4.72 -2.53
C LEU A 68 -11.80 -3.62 -2.77
N VAL A 69 -12.48 -3.66 -3.92
CA VAL A 69 -13.51 -2.72 -4.32
C VAL A 69 -14.77 -3.50 -4.67
N LYS A 70 -15.55 -3.91 -3.67
CA LYS A 70 -16.84 -4.56 -3.92
C LYS A 70 -17.72 -3.65 -4.78
N GLY A 71 -17.99 -4.07 -6.03
CA GLY A 71 -19.08 -3.51 -6.83
C GLY A 71 -18.73 -2.41 -7.83
N LYS A 72 -17.46 -2.21 -8.24
CA LYS A 72 -17.13 -1.38 -9.42
C LYS A 72 -16.53 -2.23 -10.54
N ARG A 73 -17.40 -2.74 -11.41
CA ARG A 73 -17.05 -3.42 -12.69
C ARG A 73 -16.37 -2.50 -13.73
N HIS A 74 -16.15 -1.23 -13.41
CA HIS A 74 -15.47 -0.28 -14.27
C HIS A 74 -14.48 0.55 -13.44
N LEU A 75 -13.19 0.25 -13.58
CA LEU A 75 -12.13 1.03 -12.96
C LEU A 75 -11.71 2.10 -13.93
N THR A 76 -12.46 3.19 -13.92
CA THR A 76 -11.89 4.47 -14.33
C THR A 76 -10.63 4.74 -13.51
N ALA A 77 -9.61 5.29 -14.16
CA ALA A 77 -8.30 5.70 -13.62
C ALA A 77 -8.35 6.70 -12.43
N LYS A 78 -9.53 6.89 -11.80
CA LYS A 78 -9.76 7.65 -10.58
C LYS A 78 -9.66 6.82 -9.29
N THR A 79 -9.39 5.52 -9.36
CA THR A 79 -9.20 4.70 -8.13
C THR A 79 -7.75 4.79 -7.67
N GLY A 80 -7.40 5.92 -7.03
CA GLY A 80 -6.14 6.11 -6.34
C GLY A 80 -6.16 5.38 -5.00
N PHE A 81 -5.29 4.38 -4.84
CA PHE A 81 -5.07 3.74 -3.55
C PHE A 81 -4.00 4.51 -2.79
N ARG A 82 -4.34 4.97 -1.58
CA ARG A 82 -3.34 5.54 -0.67
C ARG A 82 -2.83 4.45 0.24
N PHE A 83 -1.55 4.13 0.10
CA PHE A 83 -0.86 3.19 0.97
C PHE A 83 -0.19 3.96 2.11
N THR A 84 -0.53 3.62 3.35
CA THR A 84 0.23 4.11 4.52
C THR A 84 1.01 2.94 5.10
N CYS A 85 2.33 3.11 5.18
CA CYS A 85 3.25 2.12 5.71
C CYS A 85 3.84 2.66 7.02
N GLN A 86 3.59 1.98 8.13
CA GLN A 86 4.08 2.38 9.45
C GLN A 86 4.89 1.23 10.04
N ARG A 87 6.20 1.41 10.17
CA ARG A 87 7.08 0.47 10.88
C ARG A 87 6.91 0.74 12.37
N LYS A 88 6.36 -0.23 13.12
CA LYS A 88 6.04 -0.07 14.56
C LYS A 88 7.26 0.17 15.47
N ASN A 89 8.48 0.05 14.95
CA ASN A 89 9.71 0.29 15.72
C ASN A 89 10.67 1.14 14.88
N CYS A 90 10.42 2.45 14.87
CA CYS A 90 11.37 3.47 14.43
C CYS A 90 12.09 3.97 15.69
N ARG A 91 13.12 3.23 16.10
CA ARG A 91 14.11 3.69 17.07
C ARG A 91 15.46 3.71 16.37
#